data_AF-A0A537WVW9-F1
#
_entry.id   AF-A0A537WVW9-F1
#
_cell.length_a   1.000
_cell.length_b   1.000
_cell.length_c   1.000
_cell.angle_alpha   90.00
_cell.angle_beta   90.00
_cell.angle_gamma   90.00
#
_symmetry.space_group_name_H-M   'P 1'
#
loop_
_entity.id
_entity.type
_entity.pdbx_description
1 polymer ?
#
loop_
_entity_poly.entity_id
_entity_poly.type
_entity_poly.pdbx_seq_one_letter_code
_entity_poly.pdbx_strand_id
1 'polypeptide(L)'
;MNVAADHPGLAGGVISGLVSQVRKDGRPVVRMQCSDYGSQWIVECEVYPVDELTVEPKKAGPYVFENGAEARRFIDESLLALQIFGCEVA
;
A
#
# COMPACT_ATOMS: atom_id res chain seq x y z
N MET A 1 10.43 -30.07 -17.34
CA MET A 1 9.49 -29.05 -17.84
C MET A 1 8.30 -29.04 -16.89
N ASN A 2 8.29 -28.16 -15.89
CA ASN A 2 7.13 -27.99 -15.01
C ASN A 2 6.63 -26.56 -15.18
N VAL A 3 5.69 -26.38 -16.08
CA VAL A 3 4.89 -25.16 -16.17
C VAL A 3 3.59 -25.46 -15.44
N ALA A 4 3.56 -25.15 -14.15
CA ALA A 4 2.32 -24.97 -13.42
C ALA A 4 1.94 -23.50 -13.53
N ALA A 5 1.40 -23.13 -14.69
CA ALA A 5 0.63 -21.90 -14.83
C ALA A 5 -0.83 -22.26 -14.57
N ASP A 6 -1.18 -22.51 -13.32
CA ASP A 6 -2.57 -22.57 -12.89
C ASP A 6 -2.96 -21.13 -12.50
N HIS A 7 -3.39 -20.35 -13.50
CA HIS A 7 -4.04 -19.07 -13.27
C HIS A 7 -5.55 -19.27 -13.51
N PRO A 8 -6.33 -19.62 -12.48
CA PRO A 8 -7.78 -19.62 -12.59
C PRO A 8 -8.34 -18.19 -12.47
N GLY A 9 -8.73 -17.64 -13.63
CA GLY A 9 -10.06 -17.04 -13.83
C GLY A 9 -10.49 -15.83 -13.00
N LEU A 10 -10.38 -14.64 -13.63
CA LEU A 10 -11.34 -13.52 -13.64
C LEU A 10 -12.55 -13.60 -12.67
N ALA A 11 -12.48 -12.80 -11.61
CA ALA A 11 -13.63 -12.06 -11.11
C ALA A 11 -13.25 -10.57 -11.09
N GLY A 12 -14.02 -9.73 -11.79
CA GLY A 12 -13.85 -8.28 -11.83
C GLY A 12 -14.19 -7.62 -10.50
N GLY A 13 -13.31 -7.80 -9.52
CA GLY A 13 -13.37 -7.18 -8.20
C GLY A 13 -11.95 -7.06 -7.68
N VAL A 14 -11.57 -5.86 -7.25
CA VAL A 14 -10.27 -5.51 -6.65
C VAL A 14 -9.85 -6.64 -5.70
N ILE A 15 -8.87 -7.45 -6.09
CA ILE A 15 -8.52 -8.66 -5.33
C ILE A 15 -7.80 -8.19 -4.07
N SER A 16 -8.50 -8.30 -2.92
CA SER A 16 -8.05 -8.05 -1.54
C SER A 16 -6.93 -7.01 -1.42
N GLY A 17 -7.33 -5.74 -1.44
CA GLY A 17 -6.36 -4.68 -1.25
C GLY A 17 -5.76 -4.68 0.16
N LEU A 18 -4.43 -4.72 0.25
CA LEU A 18 -3.76 -4.58 1.53
C LEU A 18 -3.84 -3.11 1.95
N VAL A 19 -4.45 -2.88 3.11
CA VAL A 19 -4.50 -1.55 3.74
C VAL A 19 -3.63 -1.59 4.97
N SER A 20 -2.62 -0.73 5.02
CA SER A 20 -1.81 -0.52 6.23
C SER A 20 -2.03 0.89 6.72
N GLN A 21 -2.45 0.99 7.98
CA GLN A 21 -2.60 2.28 8.64
C GLN A 21 -1.39 2.50 9.53
N VAL A 22 -0.72 3.63 9.31
CA VAL A 22 0.45 4.03 10.07
C VAL A 22 0.08 5.22 10.95
N ARG A 23 0.45 5.14 12.22
CA ARG A 23 0.21 6.17 13.23
C ARG A 23 1.52 6.67 13.81
N LYS A 24 1.52 7.92 14.27
CA LYS A 24 2.60 8.49 15.08
C LYS A 24 1.97 9.25 16.24
N ASP A 25 2.40 8.95 17.46
CA ASP A 25 1.84 9.55 18.68
C ASP A 25 0.30 9.44 18.75
N GLY A 26 -0.25 8.29 18.31
CA GLY A 26 -1.68 8.02 18.27
C GLY A 26 -2.45 8.70 17.12
N ARG A 27 -1.80 9.48 16.27
CA ARG A 27 -2.42 10.18 15.13
C ARG A 27 -2.15 9.43 13.82
N PRO A 28 -3.13 9.28 12.91
CA PRO A 28 -2.86 8.72 11.59
C PRO A 28 -1.90 9.64 10.83
N VAL A 29 -0.85 9.05 10.24
CA VAL A 29 0.16 9.80 9.46
C VAL A 29 0.25 9.31 8.03
N VAL A 30 0.06 8.02 7.80
CA VAL A 30 0.04 7.44 6.45
C VAL A 30 -1.01 6.34 6.39
N ARG A 31 -1.78 6.29 5.32
CA ARG A 31 -2.60 5.15 4.95
C ARG A 31 -2.12 4.67 3.58
N MET A 32 -1.64 3.44 3.51
CA MET A 32 -1.23 2.81 2.25
C MET A 32 -2.31 1.82 1.84
N GLN A 33 -2.69 1.85 0.56
CA GLN A 33 -3.66 0.96 -0.03
C GLN A 33 -3.07 0.36 -1.29
N CYS A 34 -2.96 -0.97 -1.31
CA CYS A 34 -2.57 -1.72 -2.49
C CYS A 34 -3.82 -2.29 -3.14
N SER A 35 -3.93 -2.22 -4.45
CA SER A 35 -5.06 -2.73 -5.22
C SER A 35 -4.53 -3.57 -6.39
N ASP A 36 -4.98 -4.82 -6.47
CA ASP A 36 -4.69 -5.71 -7.59
C ASP A 36 -5.75 -5.55 -8.69
N TYR A 37 -5.30 -5.14 -9.89
CA TYR A 37 -6.12 -5.00 -11.09
C TYR A 37 -5.98 -6.19 -12.06
N GLY A 38 -5.32 -7.27 -11.64
CA GLY A 38 -5.14 -8.51 -12.40
C GLY A 38 -4.01 -8.47 -13.42
N SER A 39 -3.76 -7.32 -14.06
CA SER A 39 -2.59 -7.10 -14.93
C SER A 39 -1.52 -6.21 -14.29
N GLN A 40 -1.89 -5.43 -13.28
CA GLN A 40 -1.07 -4.40 -12.66
C GLN A 40 -1.46 -4.28 -11.18
N TRP A 41 -0.48 -3.95 -10.36
CA TRP A 41 -0.67 -3.67 -8.94
C TRP A 41 -0.47 -2.19 -8.70
N ILE A 42 -1.45 -1.55 -8.06
CA ILE A 42 -1.40 -0.11 -7.80
C ILE A 42 -1.33 0.11 -6.30
N VAL A 43 -0.33 0.89 -5.86
CA VAL A 43 -0.22 1.35 -4.48
C VAL A 43 -0.53 2.84 -4.42
N GLU A 44 -1.53 3.19 -3.63
CA GLU A 44 -1.92 4.55 -3.32
C GLU A 44 -1.62 4.85 -1.86
N CYS A 45 -1.12 6.05 -1.58
CA CYS A 45 -0.77 6.47 -0.23
C CYS A 45 -1.45 7.79 0.09
N GLU A 46 -2.09 7.86 1.25
CA GLU A 46 -2.64 9.09 1.83
C GLU A 46 -1.76 9.49 3.01
N VAL A 47 -1.10 10.65 2.92
CA VAL A 47 -0.21 11.18 3.95
C VAL A 47 -0.92 12.30 4.68
N TYR A 48 -1.11 12.14 5.98
CA TYR A 48 -1.79 13.11 6.84
C TYR A 48 -0.73 13.97 7.55
N PRO A 49 -0.66 15.29 7.26
CA PRO A 49 0.28 16.16 7.95
C PRO A 49 -0.12 16.29 9.43
N VAL A 50 0.85 16.12 10.33
CA VAL A 50 0.62 16.15 11.79
C VAL A 50 0.69 17.58 12.35
N ASP A 51 1.39 18.47 11.66
CA ASP A 51 1.71 19.84 12.08
C ASP A 51 0.94 20.94 11.32
N GLU A 52 0.14 20.58 10.30
CA GLU A 52 -0.65 21.55 9.52
C GLU A 52 -2.07 21.68 10.09
N LEU A 53 -2.60 22.91 10.14
CA LEU A 53 -4.00 23.18 10.53
C LEU A 53 -5.02 22.56 9.55
N THR A 54 -4.57 22.19 8.35
CA THR A 54 -5.38 21.58 7.29
C THR A 54 -5.29 20.06 7.38
N VAL A 55 -6.44 19.40 7.51
CA VAL A 55 -6.57 17.94 7.66
C VAL A 55 -6.63 17.21 6.30
N GLU A 56 -6.36 17.91 5.20
CA GLU A 56 -6.43 17.27 3.87
C GLU A 56 -5.25 16.32 3.66
N PRO A 57 -5.51 15.02 3.43
CA PRO A 57 -4.44 14.07 3.14
C PRO A 57 -3.78 14.40 1.81
N LYS A 58 -2.45 14.46 1.81
CA LYS A 58 -1.64 14.55 0.60
C LYS A 58 -1.60 13.16 -0.03
N LYS A 59 -2.06 13.06 -1.28
CA LYS A 59 -1.99 11.81 -2.05
C LYS A 59 -0.59 11.63 -2.62
N ALA A 60 0.06 10.53 -2.29
CA ALA A 60 1.29 10.07 -2.92
C ALA A 60 0.98 8.83 -3.77
N GLY A 61 1.36 8.88 -5.05
CA GLY A 61 1.02 7.86 -6.05
C GLY A 61 0.00 8.36 -7.08
N PRO A 62 -0.55 7.46 -7.91
CA PRO A 62 -0.42 6.00 -7.81
C PRO A 62 0.97 5.47 -8.23
N TYR A 63 1.50 4.50 -7.48
CA TYR A 63 2.67 3.72 -7.85
C TYR A 63 2.21 2.42 -8.52
N VAL A 64 2.67 2.18 -9.76
CA VAL A 64 2.24 1.02 -10.56
C VAL A 64 3.37 -0.01 -10.61
N PHE A 65 3.02 -1.26 -10.34
CA PHE A 65 3.92 -2.41 -10.34
C PHE A 65 3.40 -3.48 -11.29
N GLU A 66 4.31 -4.23 -11.91
CA GLU A 66 3.97 -5.28 -12.87
C GLU A 66 3.53 -6.57 -12.17
N ASN A 67 3.97 -6.79 -10.93
CA ASN A 67 3.63 -7.98 -10.16
C ASN A 67 3.38 -7.67 -8.66
N GLY A 68 2.63 -8.54 -8.01
CA GLY A 68 2.26 -8.37 -6.60
C GLY A 68 3.42 -8.51 -5.62
N ALA A 69 4.50 -9.21 -6.00
CA ALA A 69 5.67 -9.35 -5.14
C ALA A 69 6.44 -8.02 -5.01
N GLU A 70 6.56 -7.26 -6.10
CA GLU A 70 7.15 -5.91 -6.09
C GLU A 70 6.29 -4.92 -5.31
N ALA A 71 4.97 -4.91 -5.55
CA ALA A 71 4.05 -4.07 -4.81
C ALA A 71 4.11 -4.38 -3.30
N ARG A 72 4.15 -5.66 -2.94
CA ARG A 72 4.26 -6.09 -1.55
C ARG A 72 5.58 -5.65 -0.92
N ARG A 73 6.69 -5.84 -1.63
CA ARG A 73 8.02 -5.42 -1.17
C ARG A 73 8.08 -3.92 -0.94
N PHE A 74 7.52 -3.12 -1.85
CA PHE A 74 7.44 -1.66 -1.69
C PHE A 74 6.70 -1.27 -0.40
N ILE A 75 5.58 -1.92 -0.11
CA ILE A 75 4.82 -1.67 1.11
C ILE A 75 5.64 -2.08 2.34
N ASP A 76 6.19 -3.30 2.37
CA ASP A 76 6.94 -3.79 3.52
C ASP A 76 8.18 -2.92 3.82
N GLU A 77 8.93 -2.50 2.79
CA GLU A 77 10.08 -1.59 2.95
C GLU A 77 9.65 -0.19 3.43
N SER A 78 8.54 0.33 2.91
CA SER A 78 7.99 1.63 3.34
C SER A 78 7.51 1.59 4.80
N LEU A 79 6.80 0.53 5.19
CA LEU A 79 6.34 0.33 6.56
C LEU A 79 7.52 0.13 7.52
N LEU A 80 8.57 -0.56 7.09
CA LEU A 80 9.80 -0.70 7.87
C LEU A 80 10.47 0.66 8.10
N ALA A 81 10.60 1.48 7.06
CA ALA A 81 11.15 2.83 7.19
C ALA A 81 10.34 3.68 8.18
N LEU A 82 9.00 3.63 8.09
CA LEU A 82 8.11 4.34 9.01
C LEU A 82 8.27 3.86 10.47
N GLN A 83 8.41 2.55 10.69
CA GLN A 83 8.70 2.01 12.02
C GLN A 83 10.04 2.52 12.57
N ILE A 84 11.08 2.61 11.74
CA ILE A 84 12.38 3.19 12.12
C ILE A 84 12.23 4.66 12.53
N PHE A 85 11.31 5.41 11.90
CA PHE A 85 10.98 6.79 12.27
C PHE A 85 10.06 6.91 13.50
N GLY A 86 9.77 5.81 14.19
CA GLY A 86 8.94 5.78 15.40
C GLY A 86 7.44 5.76 15.12
N CYS A 87 7.03 5.40 13.91
CA CYS A 87 5.62 5.19 13.60
C CYS A 87 5.17 3.78 13.97
N GLU A 88 3.92 3.65 14.39
CA GLU A 88 3.23 2.40 14.68
C GLU A 88 2.46 1.94 13.45
N VAL A 89 2.62 0.67 13.06
CA VAL A 89 1.91 0.07 11.92
C VAL A 89 0.82 -0.85 12.45
N ALA A 90 -0.41 -0.66 11.98
CA ALA A 90 -1.60 -1.43 12.34
C ALA A 90 -2.21 -2.15 11.13
#